data_AF-A0A166DVJ0-F1
#
_entry.id   AF-A0A166DVJ0-F1
#
_cell.length_a   1.000
_cell.length_b   1.000
_cell.length_c   1.000
_cell.angle_alpha   90.00
_cell.angle_beta   90.00
_cell.angle_gamma   90.00
#
_symmetry.space_group_name_H-M   'P 1'
#
loop_
_entity.id
_entity.type
_entity.pdbx_description
1 polymer ?
#
loop_
_entity_poly.entity_id
_entity_poly.type
_entity_poly.pdbx_seq_one_letter_code
_entity_poly.pdbx_strand_id
1 'polypeptide(L)'
;DFCLIPIGTGNDPSVAEHVAECARVLEKTGLKYEVCPATTVLAIGPWSAVSDAIRACHAAVHAKGAPRIATDIRIGTSAPGSKRKLVDGATGENDHKVKRVQEILGKTKAKL
;
A
#
# COMPACT_ATOMS: atom_id res chain seq x y z
N ASP A 1 -2.54 -1.94 -3.50
CA ASP A 1 -1.20 -1.93 -2.88
C ASP A 1 -0.15 -2.03 -3.96
N PHE A 2 1.03 -1.48 -3.72
CA PHE A 2 2.14 -1.55 -4.66
C PHE A 2 3.45 -1.84 -3.93
N CYS A 3 4.35 -2.56 -4.58
CA CYS A 3 5.69 -2.89 -4.09
C CYS A 3 6.70 -2.34 -5.08
N LEU A 4 7.59 -1.45 -4.63
CA LEU A 4 8.58 -0.79 -5.47
C LEU A 4 9.96 -1.36 -5.17
N ILE A 5 10.58 -1.98 -6.17
CA ILE A 5 11.85 -2.70 -6.07
C ILE A 5 12.90 -1.94 -6.88
N PRO A 6 13.79 -1.18 -6.21
CA PRO A 6 14.93 -0.58 -6.88
C PRO A 6 15.93 -1.67 -7.30
N ILE A 7 16.52 -1.53 -8.49
CA ILE A 7 17.43 -2.51 -9.07
C ILE A 7 18.70 -1.79 -9.50
N GLY A 8 19.86 -2.32 -9.09
CA GLY A 8 21.17 -1.76 -9.42
C GLY A 8 21.64 -0.68 -8.44
N THR A 9 21.29 -0.78 -7.16
CA THR A 9 21.68 0.16 -6.09
C THR A 9 23.08 -0.08 -5.53
N GLY A 10 23.95 -0.78 -6.27
CA GLY A 10 25.30 -1.12 -5.84
C GLY A 10 25.34 -2.36 -4.94
N ASN A 11 26.20 -2.33 -3.92
CA ASN A 11 26.51 -3.49 -3.08
C ASN A 11 25.63 -3.62 -1.82
N ASP A 12 24.78 -2.64 -1.54
CA ASP A 12 23.84 -2.71 -0.40
C ASP A 12 22.54 -3.42 -0.84
N PRO A 13 22.20 -4.58 -0.25
CA PRO A 13 20.95 -5.27 -0.55
C PRO A 13 19.73 -4.59 0.11
N SER A 14 19.94 -3.61 0.99
CA SER A 14 18.88 -2.91 1.70
C SER A 14 18.09 -1.97 0.79
N VAL A 15 16.78 -1.95 1.01
CA VAL A 15 15.82 -1.10 0.30
C VAL A 15 15.11 -0.10 1.23
N ALA A 16 15.50 -0.07 2.51
CA ALA A 16 14.82 0.72 3.55
C ALA A 16 14.81 2.22 3.23
N GLU A 17 15.92 2.79 2.74
CA GLU A 17 15.97 4.21 2.38
C GLU A 17 15.01 4.55 1.25
N HIS A 18 14.90 3.69 0.24
CA HIS A 18 14.00 3.88 -0.89
C HIS A 18 12.52 3.81 -0.44
N VAL A 19 12.19 2.87 0.43
CA VAL A 19 10.85 2.76 1.03
C VAL A 19 10.53 4.00 1.89
N ALA A 20 11.51 4.53 2.63
CA ALA A 20 11.34 5.75 3.40
C ALA A 20 11.04 6.96 2.51
N GLU A 21 11.68 7.09 1.33
CA GLU A 21 11.32 8.15 0.39
C GLU A 21 9.89 8.02 -0.15
N CYS A 22 9.45 6.79 -0.47
CA CYS A 22 8.07 6.54 -0.86
C CYS A 22 7.08 6.97 0.24
N ALA A 23 7.39 6.66 1.51
CA ALA A 23 6.56 7.09 2.64
C ALA A 23 6.49 8.62 2.75
N ARG A 24 7.62 9.33 2.64
CA ARG A 24 7.64 10.81 2.66
C ARG A 24 6.88 11.44 1.49
N VAL A 25 6.90 10.82 0.31
CA VAL A 25 6.06 11.25 -0.82
C VAL A 25 4.59 11.12 -0.44
N LEU A 26 4.19 9.98 0.09
CA LEU A 26 2.79 9.70 0.44
C LEU A 26 2.26 10.59 1.57
N GLU A 27 3.08 10.91 2.58
CA GLU A 27 2.73 11.86 3.66
C GLU A 27 2.26 13.21 3.10
N LYS A 28 2.90 13.69 2.03
CA LYS A 28 2.58 14.98 1.40
C LYS A 28 1.29 14.94 0.58
N THR A 29 0.81 13.75 0.20
CA THR A 29 -0.42 13.60 -0.61
C THR A 29 -1.69 13.65 0.21
N GLY A 30 -1.60 13.42 1.53
CA GLY A 30 -2.78 13.25 2.40
C GLY A 30 -3.59 11.98 2.12
N LEU A 31 -3.12 11.09 1.23
CA LEU A 31 -3.73 9.79 1.01
C LEU A 31 -3.58 8.92 2.26
N LYS A 32 -4.60 8.12 2.58
CA LYS A 32 -4.46 7.08 3.61
C LYS A 32 -3.49 6.04 3.06
N TYR A 33 -2.39 5.81 3.78
CA TYR A 33 -1.43 4.78 3.43
C TYR A 33 -0.95 3.98 4.63
N GLU A 34 -0.39 2.81 4.36
CA GLU A 34 0.27 1.95 5.34
C GLU A 34 1.51 1.33 4.70
N VAL A 35 2.64 1.37 5.42
CA VAL A 35 3.89 0.71 5.00
C VAL A 35 3.91 -0.70 5.57
N CYS A 36 3.99 -1.70 4.70
CA CYS A 36 4.10 -3.09 5.09
C CYS A 36 5.58 -3.54 5.10
N PRO A 37 5.97 -4.53 5.91
CA PRO A 37 7.36 -4.99 6.04
C PRO A 37 8.02 -5.43 4.71
N ALA A 38 7.22 -5.90 3.75
CA ALA A 38 7.70 -6.45 2.49
C ALA A 38 7.93 -5.39 1.39
N THR A 39 8.34 -4.16 1.73
CA THR A 39 8.48 -2.99 0.80
C THR A 39 7.19 -2.50 0.14
N THR A 40 6.07 -3.15 0.44
CA THR A 40 4.74 -2.84 -0.10
C THR A 40 4.15 -1.64 0.64
N VAL A 41 3.58 -0.70 -0.12
CA VAL A 41 2.74 0.37 0.41
C VAL A 41 1.29 0.18 -0.03
N LEU A 42 0.39 0.18 0.93
CA LEU A 42 -1.04 0.23 0.68
C LEU A 42 -1.45 1.70 0.62
N ALA A 43 -2.05 2.15 -0.49
CA ALA A 43 -2.61 3.50 -0.62
C ALA A 43 -4.09 3.42 -0.97
N ILE A 44 -4.91 4.29 -0.38
CA ILE A 44 -6.36 4.35 -0.59
C ILE A 44 -6.75 5.77 -0.99
N GLY A 45 -7.44 5.90 -2.13
CA GLY A 45 -7.95 7.17 -2.61
C GLY A 45 -8.44 7.12 -4.06
N PRO A 46 -8.72 8.28 -4.67
CA PRO A 46 -9.05 8.38 -6.09
C PRO A 46 -7.96 7.77 -6.96
N TRP A 47 -8.36 7.11 -8.06
CA TRP A 47 -7.43 6.46 -9.00
C TRP A 47 -6.31 7.40 -9.42
N SER A 48 -6.64 8.60 -9.89
CA SER A 48 -5.65 9.58 -10.36
C SER A 48 -4.64 9.95 -9.26
N ALA A 49 -5.11 10.26 -8.06
CA ALA A 49 -4.25 10.62 -6.95
C ALA A 49 -3.31 9.48 -6.54
N VAL A 50 -3.80 8.23 -6.52
CA VAL A 50 -2.99 7.05 -6.20
C VAL A 50 -1.95 6.79 -7.30
N SER A 51 -2.34 6.87 -8.57
CA SER A 51 -1.42 6.71 -9.70
C SER A 51 -0.34 7.79 -9.72
N ASP A 52 -0.69 9.04 -9.43
CA ASP A 52 0.26 10.15 -9.32
C ASP A 52 1.22 9.97 -8.15
N ALA A 53 0.74 9.47 -7.01
CA ALA A 53 1.60 9.15 -5.88
C ALA A 53 2.62 8.06 -6.22
N ILE A 54 2.20 6.99 -6.90
CA ILE A 54 3.12 5.92 -7.36
C ILE A 54 4.18 6.51 -8.32
N ARG A 55 3.77 7.36 -9.26
CA ARG A 55 4.70 8.06 -10.17
C ARG A 55 5.70 8.94 -9.40
N ALA A 56 5.24 9.68 -8.39
CA ALA A 56 6.10 10.50 -7.56
C ALA A 56 7.10 9.66 -6.73
N CYS A 57 6.68 8.50 -6.22
CA CYS A 57 7.56 7.54 -5.56
C CYS A 57 8.68 7.06 -6.50
N HIS A 58 8.35 6.71 -7.75
CA HIS A 58 9.37 6.35 -8.74
C HIS A 58 10.39 7.47 -8.95
N ALA A 59 9.93 8.72 -9.11
CA ALA A 59 10.82 9.87 -9.28
C ALA A 59 11.75 10.07 -8.07
N ALA A 60 11.21 9.95 -6.85
CA ALA A 60 11.99 10.09 -5.62
C ALA A 60 13.06 8.98 -5.48
N VAL A 61 12.70 7.72 -5.81
CA VAL A 61 13.62 6.59 -5.76
C VAL A 61 14.70 6.69 -6.85
N HIS A 62 14.36 7.16 -8.05
CA HIS A 62 15.37 7.47 -9.07
C HIS A 62 16.32 8.59 -8.65
N ALA A 63 15.82 9.63 -7.97
CA ALA A 63 16.67 10.69 -7.43
C ALA A 63 17.67 10.21 -6.35
N LYS A 64 17.38 9.06 -5.72
CA LYS A 64 18.31 8.36 -4.80
C LYS A 64 19.36 7.51 -5.51
N GLY A 65 19.38 7.49 -6.83
CA GLY A 65 20.40 6.81 -7.63
C GLY A 65 20.02 5.42 -8.10
N ALA A 66 18.78 4.96 -7.89
CA ALA A 66 18.32 3.70 -8.47
C ALA A 66 18.20 3.82 -10.00
N PRO A 67 18.99 3.09 -10.80
CA PRO A 67 18.96 3.23 -12.26
C PRO A 67 17.72 2.58 -12.88
N ARG A 68 17.12 1.61 -12.18
CA ARG A 68 15.91 0.92 -12.60
C ARG A 68 15.01 0.64 -11.41
N ILE A 69 13.70 0.67 -11.65
CA ILE A 69 12.67 0.29 -10.69
C ILE A 69 11.76 -0.75 -11.34
N ALA A 70 11.49 -1.85 -10.65
CA ALA A 70 10.41 -2.76 -10.97
C ALA A 70 9.30 -2.60 -9.93
N THR A 71 8.04 -2.55 -10.37
CA THR A 71 6.91 -2.32 -9.46
C THR A 71 5.82 -3.35 -9.69
N ASP A 72 5.42 -4.05 -8.63
CA ASP A 72 4.21 -4.86 -8.60
C ASP A 72 3.05 -4.00 -8.10
N ILE A 73 1.93 -4.02 -8.81
CA ILE A 73 0.77 -3.20 -8.48
C ILE A 73 -0.49 -4.07 -8.49
N ARG A 74 -1.20 -4.07 -7.35
CA ARG A 74 -2.55 -4.61 -7.24
C ARG A 74 -3.52 -3.47 -6.97
N ILE A 75 -4.45 -3.22 -7.89
CA ILE A 75 -5.49 -2.20 -7.72
C ILE A 75 -6.86 -2.86 -7.74
N GLY A 76 -7.64 -2.58 -6.70
CA GLY A 76 -9.07 -2.87 -6.65
C GLY A 76 -9.87 -1.59 -6.82
N THR A 77 -10.84 -1.61 -7.73
CA THR A 77 -11.82 -0.53 -7.90
C THR A 77 -13.23 -1.06 -7.59
N SER A 78 -14.17 -0.15 -7.36
CA SER A 78 -15.56 -0.50 -7.07
C SER A 78 -16.46 0.48 -7.81
N ALA A 79 -17.51 -0.05 -8.45
CA ALA A 79 -18.45 0.76 -9.20
C ALA A 79 -19.24 1.69 -8.26
N PRO A 80 -19.74 2.83 -8.76
CA PRO A 80 -20.70 3.65 -8.02
C PRO A 80 -21.87 2.79 -7.51
N GLY A 81 -22.27 2.98 -6.25
CA GLY A 81 -23.36 2.23 -5.63
C GLY A 81 -23.02 0.84 -5.09
N SER A 82 -21.81 0.30 -5.34
CA SER A 82 -21.41 -1.00 -4.80
C SER A 82 -20.84 -0.96 -3.37
N LYS A 83 -21.01 0.18 -2.67
CA LYS A 83 -20.54 0.33 -1.28
C LYS A 83 -21.38 -0.57 -0.37
N ARG A 84 -20.71 -1.36 0.46
CA ARG A 84 -21.37 -2.21 1.46
C ARG A 84 -21.37 -1.51 2.81
N LYS A 85 -22.29 -1.92 3.68
CA LYS A 85 -22.21 -1.55 5.09
C LYS A 85 -20.95 -2.19 5.69
N LEU A 86 -20.05 -1.37 6.22
CA LEU A 86 -18.87 -1.84 6.93
C LEU A 86 -19.28 -2.43 8.28
N VAL A 87 -18.41 -3.30 8.85
CA VAL A 87 -18.61 -3.81 10.22
C VAL A 87 -18.32 -2.70 11.20
N ASP A 88 -18.87 -2.81 12.40
CA ASP A 88 -18.75 -1.78 13.42
C ASP A 88 -17.26 -1.50 13.76
N GLY A 89 -16.95 -0.21 13.81
CA GLY A 89 -15.60 0.30 14.05
C GLY A 89 -14.60 0.13 12.89
N ALA A 90 -15.02 -0.36 11.71
CA ALA A 90 -14.14 -0.38 10.54
C ALA A 90 -13.98 1.01 9.91
N THR A 91 -12.74 1.39 9.61
CA THR A 91 -12.35 2.71 9.09
C THR A 91 -12.20 2.75 7.56
N GLY A 92 -12.60 1.68 6.88
CA GLY A 92 -12.54 1.54 5.42
C GLY A 92 -12.70 0.08 4.97
N GLU A 93 -12.76 -0.15 3.65
CA GLU A 93 -12.99 -1.49 3.06
C GLU A 93 -11.90 -2.51 3.43
N ASN A 94 -10.63 -2.10 3.44
CA ASN A 94 -9.53 -3.00 3.81
C ASN A 94 -9.60 -3.40 5.29
N ASP A 95 -9.87 -2.44 6.18
CA ASP A 95 -10.05 -2.69 7.61
C ASP A 95 -11.29 -3.55 7.88
N HIS A 96 -12.40 -3.29 7.18
CA HIS A 96 -13.58 -4.15 7.22
C HIS A 96 -13.25 -5.60 6.85
N LYS A 97 -12.46 -5.81 5.78
CA LYS A 97 -12.02 -7.15 5.38
C LYS A 97 -11.16 -7.81 6.46
N VAL A 98 -10.19 -7.09 7.03
CA VAL A 98 -9.34 -7.61 8.11
C VAL A 98 -10.15 -8.02 9.33
N LYS A 99 -11.06 -7.15 9.81
CA LYS A 99 -11.94 -7.44 10.94
C LYS A 99 -12.85 -8.64 10.68
N ARG A 100 -13.44 -8.72 9.49
CA ARG A 100 -14.27 -9.88 9.08
C ARG A 100 -13.48 -11.17 9.12
N VAL A 101 -12.23 -11.18 8.64
CA VAL A 101 -11.36 -12.36 8.73
C VAL A 101 -11.11 -12.73 10.20
N GLN A 102 -10.79 -11.75 11.06
CA GLN A 102 -10.57 -11.97 12.48
C GLN A 102 -11.81 -12.54 13.20
N GLU A 103 -13.00 -12.02 12.91
CA GLU A 103 -14.27 -12.54 13.44
C GLU A 103 -14.51 -14.00 13.04
N ILE A 104 -14.26 -14.34 11.78
CA ILE A 104 -14.42 -15.71 11.27
C ILE A 104 -13.44 -16.64 11.98
N LEU A 105 -12.18 -16.25 12.10
CA LEU A 105 -11.15 -17.03 12.80
C LEU A 105 -11.47 -17.22 14.29
N GLY A 106 -11.97 -16.17 14.96
CA GLY A 106 -12.38 -16.25 16.36
C GLY A 106 -13.51 -17.27 16.59
N LYS A 107 -14.49 -17.31 15.69
CA LYS A 107 -15.59 -18.31 15.73
C LYS A 107 -15.10 -19.73 15.49
N THR A 108 -14.10 -19.92 14.64
CA THR A 108 -13.51 -21.25 14.39
C THR A 108 -12.76 -21.76 15.63
N LYS A 109 -12.01 -20.89 16.32
CA LYS A 109 -11.30 -21.28 17.55
C LYS A 109 -12.25 -21.62 18.71
N ALA A 110 -13.42 -20.99 18.80
CA ALA A 110 -14.41 -21.28 19.84
C ALA A 110 -15.17 -22.61 19.64
N LYS A 111 -14.98 -23.29 18.51
CA LYS A 111 -15.62 -24.59 18.19
C LYS A 111 -14.70 -25.80 18.39
N LEU A 112 -13.44 -25.59 18.75
CA LEU A 112 -12.44 -26.61 19.10
C LEU A 112 -12.30 -26.67 20.62
#